data_AF-A0A0C2C3N2-F1
#
_entry.id   AF-A0A0C2C3N2-F1
#
_cell.length_a   1.000
_cell.length_b   1.000
_cell.length_c   1.000
_cell.angle_alpha   90.00
_cell.angle_beta   90.00
_cell.angle_gamma   90.00
#
_symmetry.space_group_name_H-M   'P 1'
#
loop_
_entity.id
_entity.type
_entity.pdbx_description
1 polymer ?
#
loop_
_entity_poly.entity_id
_entity_poly.type
_entity_poly.pdbx_seq_one_letter_code
_entity_poly.pdbx_strand_id
1 'polypeptide(L)'
;MLWYWNTGGPPTYESPDNFNDFRPLGGWTAPSVQQFARAKIVCGVPAEKNIYAVSGAGKFAGMAKYEKSGQIVVGSLGLGTVTTGKAEIKK
;
A
#
# COMPACT_ATOMS: atom_id res chain seq x y z
N MET A 1 5.69 6.99 10.68
CA MET A 1 4.65 6.29 9.89
C MET A 1 3.37 6.36 10.72
N LEU A 2 2.30 6.93 10.19
CA LEU A 2 1.03 7.07 10.91
C LEU A 2 -0.04 6.14 10.31
N TRP A 3 -0.60 5.27 11.13
CA TRP A 3 -1.82 4.51 10.84
C TRP A 3 -2.98 5.19 11.54
N TYR A 4 -4.03 5.54 10.79
CA TYR A 4 -5.33 5.90 11.37
C TYR A 4 -6.45 5.01 10.81
N TRP A 5 -7.58 4.98 11.50
CA TRP A 5 -8.77 4.27 11.04
C TRP A 5 -9.93 5.24 10.99
N ASN A 6 -10.67 5.24 9.89
CA ASN A 6 -11.92 5.96 9.80
C ASN A 6 -12.81 5.21 8.81
N THR A 7 -13.75 4.46 9.34
CA THR A 7 -14.72 3.72 8.53
C THR A 7 -15.99 4.52 8.27
N GLY A 8 -16.23 5.67 8.91
CA GLY A 8 -17.42 6.48 8.66
C GLY A 8 -18.78 5.82 8.99
N GLY A 9 -18.80 4.64 9.62
CA GLY A 9 -20.05 3.91 9.85
C GLY A 9 -19.90 2.62 10.66
N PRO A 10 -20.96 1.77 10.68
CA PRO A 10 -20.96 0.47 11.35
C PRO A 10 -19.88 -0.49 10.80
N PRO A 11 -19.59 -1.62 11.45
CA PRO A 11 -18.48 -2.51 11.08
C PRO A 11 -18.49 -3.04 9.63
N THR A 12 -19.67 -3.11 9.01
CA THR A 12 -19.88 -3.53 7.62
C THR A 12 -19.68 -2.42 6.60
N TYR A 13 -19.61 -1.17 7.05
CA TYR A 13 -19.42 -0.01 6.20
C TYR A 13 -17.95 0.13 5.79
N GLU A 14 -17.76 0.65 4.58
CA GLU A 14 -16.47 0.87 3.95
C GLU A 14 -16.40 2.34 3.53
N SER A 15 -15.47 3.09 4.11
CA SER A 15 -15.20 4.47 3.69
C SER A 15 -14.39 4.48 2.39
N PRO A 16 -14.32 5.62 1.69
CA PRO A 16 -13.46 5.75 0.52
C PRO A 16 -12.01 5.38 0.82
N ASP A 17 -11.38 4.67 -0.11
CA ASP A 17 -10.00 4.19 -0.03
C ASP A 17 -8.99 5.30 -0.37
N ASN A 18 -9.11 6.45 0.31
CA ASN A 18 -8.22 7.59 0.17
C ASN A 18 -8.10 8.42 1.46
N PHE A 19 -7.01 9.19 1.54
CA PHE A 19 -6.67 9.96 2.73
C PHE A 19 -7.42 11.31 2.89
N ASN A 20 -8.50 11.55 2.13
CA ASN A 20 -9.18 12.86 2.14
C ASN A 20 -9.91 13.15 3.45
N ASP A 21 -10.20 12.13 4.24
CA ASP A 21 -10.85 12.23 5.53
C ASP A 21 -9.87 12.39 6.70
N PHE A 22 -8.56 12.35 6.42
CA PHE A 22 -7.53 12.54 7.43
C PHE A 22 -7.55 13.97 7.97
N ARG A 23 -7.53 14.09 9.29
CA ARG A 23 -7.38 15.38 9.99
C ARG A 23 -6.02 15.40 10.70
N PRO A 24 -5.20 16.45 10.50
CA PRO A 24 -3.91 16.55 11.19
C PRO A 24 -4.04 16.43 12.70
N LEU A 25 -3.15 15.66 13.32
CA LEU A 25 -3.13 15.45 14.76
C LEU A 25 -1.71 15.21 15.26
N GLY A 26 -1.39 15.70 16.47
CA GLY A 26 -0.12 15.39 17.14
C GLY A 26 1.13 15.66 16.29
N GLY A 27 1.13 16.72 15.47
CA GLY A 27 2.24 17.07 14.58
C GLY A 27 2.30 16.30 13.25
N TRP A 28 1.39 15.34 13.02
CA TRP A 28 1.28 14.64 11.75
C TRP A 28 0.37 15.40 10.78
N THR A 29 0.94 15.82 9.65
CA THR A 29 0.20 16.50 8.58
C THR A 29 -0.28 15.56 7.48
N ALA A 30 0.26 14.33 7.41
CA ALA A 30 -0.14 13.31 6.45
C ALA A 30 -0.08 11.90 7.08
N PRO A 31 -1.03 11.00 6.75
CA PRO A 31 -1.00 9.61 7.18
C PRO A 31 -0.13 8.76 6.26
N SER A 32 0.24 7.57 6.73
CA SER A 32 0.93 6.54 5.93
C SER A 32 0.00 5.37 5.59
N VAL A 33 -0.98 5.09 6.45
CA VAL A 33 -1.93 3.98 6.30
C VAL A 33 -3.30 4.44 6.78
N GLN A 34 -4.35 4.05 6.06
CA GLN A 34 -5.74 4.21 6.48
C GLN A 34 -6.42 2.85 6.48
N GLN A 35 -7.05 2.51 7.59
CA GLN A 35 -8.01 1.41 7.67
C GLN A 35 -9.41 1.95 7.36
N PHE A 36 -9.96 1.52 6.22
CA PHE A 36 -11.22 2.01 5.66
C PHE A 36 -12.36 0.98 5.74
N ALA A 37 -12.07 -0.27 6.12
CA ALA A 37 -13.08 -1.28 6.50
C ALA A 37 -12.62 -2.12 7.70
N ARG A 38 -13.57 -2.54 8.55
CA ARG A 38 -13.30 -3.32 9.79
C ARG A 38 -13.69 -4.79 9.73
N ALA A 39 -14.84 -5.11 9.15
CA ALA A 39 -15.35 -6.49 9.16
C ALA A 39 -15.90 -6.88 7.78
N LYS A 40 -15.11 -6.68 6.73
CA LYS A 40 -15.52 -7.06 5.37
C LYS A 40 -15.24 -8.53 5.16
N ILE A 41 -16.25 -9.28 4.68
CA ILE A 41 -16.04 -10.67 4.30
C ILE A 41 -15.26 -10.71 2.99
N VAL A 42 -14.04 -11.24 3.05
CA VAL A 42 -13.17 -11.49 1.90
C VAL A 42 -12.92 -12.98 1.86
N CYS A 43 -13.33 -13.64 0.77
CA CYS A 43 -13.22 -15.10 0.62
C CYS A 43 -13.80 -15.90 1.81
N GLY A 44 -14.90 -15.43 2.40
CA GLY A 44 -15.56 -16.07 3.55
C GLY A 44 -14.96 -15.75 4.92
N VAL A 45 -13.88 -14.97 4.98
CA VAL A 45 -13.19 -14.59 6.23
C VAL A 45 -13.42 -13.11 6.51
N PRO A 46 -13.79 -12.70 7.75
CA PRO A 46 -13.84 -11.29 8.11
C PRO A 46 -12.43 -10.71 8.13
N ALA A 47 -12.21 -9.67 7.33
CA ALA A 47 -10.94 -8.98 7.18
C ALA A 47 -11.09 -7.47 7.29
N GLU A 48 -10.03 -6.84 7.76
CA GLU A 48 -9.84 -5.40 7.72
C GLU A 48 -9.22 -5.00 6.38
N LYS A 49 -9.66 -3.88 5.82
CA LYS A 49 -9.09 -3.35 4.57
C LYS A 49 -8.35 -2.07 4.85
N ASN A 50 -7.10 -2.02 4.38
CA ASN A 50 -6.16 -0.92 4.57
C ASN A 50 -5.63 -0.43 3.22
N ILE A 51 -5.42 0.87 3.09
CA ILE A 51 -4.61 1.47 2.01
C ILE A 51 -3.30 1.98 2.58
N TYR A 52 -2.25 1.95 1.76
CA TYR A 52 -0.92 2.42 2.11
C TYR A 52 -0.52 3.56 1.19
N ALA A 53 0.00 4.65 1.77
CA ALA A 53 0.64 5.71 1.03
C ALA A 53 1.96 5.16 0.46
N VAL A 54 1.92 4.64 -0.76
CA VAL A 54 3.14 4.23 -1.46
C VAL A 54 3.73 5.47 -2.12
N SER A 55 4.70 6.09 -1.46
CA SER A 55 5.57 7.10 -2.07
C SER A 55 6.41 6.45 -3.18
N GLY A 56 5.79 6.19 -4.34
CA GLY A 56 6.45 5.58 -5.51
C GLY A 56 5.57 4.78 -6.48
N ALA A 57 4.35 4.37 -6.11
CA ALA A 57 3.54 3.49 -6.98
C ALA A 57 3.09 4.15 -8.29
N GLY A 58 2.96 5.48 -8.32
CA GLY A 58 2.68 6.24 -9.54
C GLY A 58 3.79 6.18 -10.60
N LYS A 59 5.01 5.74 -10.24
CA LYS A 59 6.08 5.51 -11.23
C LYS A 59 6.02 4.12 -11.89
N PHE A 60 5.19 3.20 -11.38
CA PHE A 60 5.03 1.85 -11.94
C PHE A 60 3.75 1.69 -12.76
N ALA A 61 2.73 2.54 -12.55
CA ALA A 61 1.54 2.57 -13.41
C ALA A 61 1.88 2.97 -14.87
N GLY A 62 3.07 3.55 -15.10
CA GLY A 62 3.64 3.83 -16.43
C GLY A 62 4.54 2.74 -17.01
N MET A 63 4.73 1.58 -16.35
CA MET A 63 5.50 0.44 -16.90
C MET A 63 4.62 -0.56 -17.66
N ALA A 64 3.50 -0.11 -18.23
CA ALA A 64 2.65 -0.93 -19.10
C ALA A 64 3.08 -0.90 -20.58
N LYS A 65 4.28 -0.41 -20.93
CA LYS A 65 4.76 -0.43 -22.33
C LYS A 65 6.23 -0.84 -22.44
N TYR A 66 6.43 -2.03 -23.04
CA TYR A 66 7.67 -2.54 -23.67
C TYR A 66 8.84 -2.85 -22.71
N GLU A 67 9.58 -3.96 -22.75
CA GLU A 67 9.69 -5.09 -23.67
C GLU A 67 10.36 -6.28 -22.93
N LYS A 68 10.07 -7.49 -23.42
CA LYS A 68 10.83 -8.75 -23.34
C LYS A 68 11.95 -8.96 -22.28
N SER A 69 11.76 -10.05 -21.54
CA SER A 69 12.74 -10.95 -20.90
C SER A 69 13.50 -10.47 -19.66
N GLY A 70 13.13 -11.04 -18.50
CA GLY A 70 14.12 -11.69 -17.66
C GLY A 70 14.42 -11.08 -16.29
N GLN A 71 13.66 -10.10 -15.81
CA GLN A 71 13.91 -9.53 -14.47
C GLN A 71 12.82 -9.90 -13.48
N ILE A 72 13.08 -10.90 -12.64
CA ILE A 72 12.28 -11.17 -11.45
C ILE A 72 12.71 -10.17 -10.38
N VAL A 73 11.86 -9.18 -10.11
CA VAL A 73 12.08 -8.21 -9.03
C VAL A 73 11.50 -8.79 -7.74
N VAL A 74 12.37 -9.23 -6.84
CA VAL A 74 11.99 -9.64 -5.48
C VAL A 74 12.36 -8.51 -4.51
N GLY A 75 11.33 -7.82 -4.01
CA GLY A 75 11.42 -6.84 -2.91
C GLY A 75 11.42 -5.38 -3.34
N SER A 76 10.42 -4.62 -2.88
CA SER A 76 10.62 -3.34 -2.16
C SER A 76 9.28 -2.66 -1.82
N LEU A 77 8.85 -2.80 -0.57
CA LEU A 77 8.03 -1.79 0.11
C LEU A 77 8.96 -1.06 1.09
N GLY A 78 9.71 -0.09 0.59
CA GLY A 78 10.66 0.67 1.38
C GLY A 78 11.42 1.69 0.53
N LEU A 79 11.53 2.92 1.04
CA LEU A 79 12.20 4.06 0.43
C LEU A 79 13.73 3.86 0.45
N GLY A 80 14.23 2.85 -0.25
CA GLY A 80 15.65 2.52 -0.37
C GLY A 80 16.04 2.40 -1.83
N THR A 81 17.22 2.91 -2.19
CA THR A 81 17.78 2.76 -3.53
C THR A 81 17.96 1.27 -3.85
N VAL A 82 17.28 0.80 -4.90
CA VAL A 82 17.43 -0.57 -5.41
C VAL A 82 18.85 -0.74 -5.92
N THR A 83 19.65 -1.53 -5.22
CA THR A 83 20.94 -1.99 -5.73
C THR A 83 20.68 -3.14 -6.69
N THR A 84 21.10 -2.99 -7.95
CA THR A 84 21.06 -4.06 -8.95
C THR A 84 22.06 -5.14 -8.58
N GLY A 85 21.62 -6.15 -7.82
CA GLY A 85 22.40 -7.35 -7.54
C GLY A 85 22.22 -8.38 -8.66
N LYS A 86 23.32 -8.85 -9.25
CA LYS A 86 23.30 -9.99 -10.17
C LYS A 86 23.11 -11.26 -9.34
N ALA A 87 22.06 -12.02 -9.61
CA ALA A 87 21.86 -13.31 -8.96
C ALA A 87 22.95 -14.29 -9.44
N GLU A 88 23.76 -14.78 -8.51
CA GLU A 88 24.70 -15.88 -8.78
C GLU A 88 24.18 -17.16 -8.14
N ILE A 89 24.10 -18.23 -8.93
CA ILE A 89 23.84 -19.57 -8.44
C ILE A 89 25.21 -20.16 -8.09
N LYS A 90 25.47 -20.40 -6.80
CA LYS A 90 26.63 -21.20 -6.38
C LYS A 90 26.37 -22.66 -6.72
N LYS A 91 27.30 -23.26 -7.46
CA LYS A 91 27.38 -24.71 -7.69
C LYS A 91 28.11 -25.38 -6.54
#